data_AF-M2XTN6-F1
#
_entry.id   AF-M2XTN6-F1
#
_cell.length_a   1.000
_cell.length_b   1.000
_cell.length_c   1.000
_cell.angle_alpha   90.00
_cell.angle_beta   90.00
_cell.angle_gamma   90.00
#
_symmetry.space_group_name_H-M   'P 1'
#
loop_
_entity.id
_entity.type
_entity.pdbx_description
1 polymer ?
#
loop_
_entity_poly.entity_id
_entity_poly.type
_entity_poly.pdbx_seq_one_letter_code
_entity_poly.pdbx_strand_id
1 'polypeptide(L)'
;MTMSVHSELASVLNKLEFYPKSVAELYKEASQMLSSGKFSEAADKVEAALKELEDYQEEDKQTWGFAELQLLYGKSLLEIIKCSSNNEEIFGPKVPKVVGLCTNSDEVEEEEESAETDDSTSKQLKGETSGEDTEESKNEEDSLNIEDKEQIQTEVEASSEAALPEQQLIDEANSEGGKQSEEEEQDIRELAWEQLECARVILTSKLPESRLRLAVVYETLGDFGMENDNNEQAADDFKSAVKYYEEEGYHSSRMVGGLYHSIYLALRSVDPNNARKYLKLAADVFKRRIAESKEKLGDQARRDSKGDRTRNS
;
A
#
# COMPACT_ATOMS: atom_id res chain seq x y z
N MET A 1 4.21 -10.34 10.46
CA MET A 1 3.07 -9.72 9.74
C MET A 1 2.88 -10.38 8.36
N THR A 2 3.11 -11.70 8.26
CA THR A 2 3.05 -12.49 7.01
C THR A 2 1.70 -13.19 6.80
N MET A 3 0.79 -13.09 7.77
CA MET A 3 -0.57 -13.66 7.69
C MET A 3 -1.54 -12.86 6.81
N SER A 4 -1.16 -11.70 6.25
CA SER A 4 -2.08 -10.85 5.45
C SER A 4 -2.04 -11.21 3.96
N VAL A 5 -0.85 -11.27 3.36
CA VAL A 5 -0.71 -11.40 1.90
C VAL A 5 -1.14 -12.79 1.40
N HIS A 6 -0.84 -13.86 2.15
CA HIS A 6 -1.21 -15.22 1.76
C HIS A 6 -2.72 -15.47 1.89
N SER A 7 -3.37 -14.86 2.88
CA SER A 7 -4.83 -14.92 3.05
C SER A 7 -5.55 -14.19 1.92
N GLU A 8 -5.05 -13.01 1.54
CA GLU A 8 -5.60 -12.21 0.44
C GLU A 8 -5.38 -12.89 -0.91
N LEU A 9 -4.18 -13.41 -1.19
CA LEU A 9 -3.90 -14.18 -2.40
C LEU A 9 -4.79 -15.42 -2.51
N ALA A 10 -5.00 -16.17 -1.42
CA ALA A 10 -5.89 -17.32 -1.44
C ALA A 10 -7.35 -16.93 -1.71
N SER A 11 -7.82 -15.82 -1.14
CA SER A 11 -9.17 -15.28 -1.40
C SER A 11 -9.34 -14.88 -2.87
N VAL A 12 -8.33 -14.21 -3.46
CA VAL A 12 -8.34 -13.82 -4.88
C VAL A 12 -8.26 -15.05 -5.78
N LEU A 13 -7.38 -16.00 -5.49
CA LEU A 13 -7.23 -17.23 -6.27
C LEU A 13 -8.51 -18.09 -6.25
N ASN A 14 -9.20 -18.17 -5.11
CA ASN A 14 -10.50 -18.84 -5.04
C ASN A 14 -11.55 -18.17 -5.94
N LYS A 15 -11.54 -16.84 -6.03
CA LYS A 15 -12.41 -16.10 -6.95
C LYS A 15 -11.97 -16.26 -8.41
N LEU A 16 -10.70 -16.59 -8.64
CA LEU A 16 -10.16 -16.89 -9.95
C LEU A 16 -10.41 -18.35 -10.41
N GLU A 17 -11.00 -19.21 -9.59
CA GLU A 17 -11.28 -20.62 -9.95
C GLU A 17 -12.21 -20.78 -11.15
N PHE A 18 -12.94 -19.73 -11.52
CA PHE A 18 -13.82 -19.70 -12.69
C PHE A 18 -13.10 -19.39 -14.01
N TYR A 19 -11.80 -19.08 -13.97
CA TYR A 19 -11.00 -18.74 -15.16
C TYR A 19 -10.13 -19.92 -15.61
N PRO A 20 -9.57 -19.84 -16.83
CA PRO A 20 -8.53 -20.76 -17.25
C PRO A 20 -7.41 -20.85 -16.20
N LYS A 21 -6.94 -22.07 -15.93
CA LYS A 21 -5.88 -22.32 -14.93
C LYS A 21 -4.62 -21.50 -15.21
N SER A 22 -4.34 -21.30 -16.49
CA SER A 22 -3.29 -20.44 -17.02
C SER A 22 -3.39 -18.99 -16.52
N VAL A 23 -4.58 -18.37 -16.50
CA VAL A 23 -4.79 -17.01 -15.96
C VAL A 23 -4.42 -16.95 -14.47
N ALA A 24 -4.84 -17.94 -13.68
CA ALA A 24 -4.52 -18.00 -12.25
C ALA A 24 -3.02 -18.23 -12.00
N GLU A 25 -2.35 -19.03 -12.83
CA GLU A 25 -0.90 -19.24 -12.79
C GLU A 25 -0.14 -17.95 -13.14
N LEU A 26 -0.53 -17.26 -14.22
CA LEU A 26 0.06 -15.98 -14.62
C LEU A 26 -0.12 -14.91 -13.54
N TYR A 27 -1.30 -14.80 -12.93
CA TYR A 27 -1.54 -13.88 -11.81
C TYR A 27 -0.60 -14.15 -10.63
N LYS A 28 -0.40 -15.44 -10.29
CA LYS A 28 0.49 -15.84 -9.19
C LYS A 28 1.95 -15.51 -9.51
N GLU A 29 2.40 -15.80 -10.74
CA GLU A 29 3.75 -15.45 -11.21
C GLU A 29 3.97 -13.94 -11.18
N ALA A 30 3.03 -13.15 -11.71
CA ALA A 30 3.09 -11.70 -11.68
C ALA A 30 3.15 -11.15 -10.26
N SER A 31 2.33 -11.68 -9.35
CA SER A 31 2.35 -11.28 -7.93
C SER A 31 3.69 -11.58 -7.25
N GLN A 32 4.31 -12.72 -7.59
CA GLN A 32 5.64 -13.09 -7.10
C GLN A 32 6.72 -12.17 -7.68
N MET A 33 6.65 -11.87 -8.97
CA MET A 33 7.59 -10.97 -9.66
C MET A 33 7.52 -9.55 -9.10
N LEU A 34 6.31 -9.02 -8.87
CA LEU A 34 6.08 -7.73 -8.23
C LEU A 34 6.73 -7.70 -6.84
N SER A 35 6.53 -8.75 -6.04
CA SER A 35 7.14 -8.88 -4.71
C SER A 35 8.67 -9.00 -4.76
N SER A 36 9.23 -9.43 -5.89
CA SER A 36 10.67 -9.59 -6.12
C SER A 36 11.32 -8.35 -6.77
N GLY A 37 10.56 -7.27 -6.98
CA GLY A 37 11.05 -6.05 -7.63
C GLY A 37 11.17 -6.13 -9.16
N LYS A 38 10.63 -7.18 -9.79
CA LYS A 38 10.69 -7.40 -11.24
C LYS A 38 9.44 -6.83 -11.92
N PHE A 39 9.30 -5.50 -11.91
CA PHE A 39 8.05 -4.84 -12.27
C PHE A 39 7.67 -4.97 -13.76
N SER A 40 8.65 -4.88 -14.67
CA SER A 40 8.41 -5.09 -16.11
C SER A 40 7.96 -6.52 -16.41
N GLU A 41 8.67 -7.54 -15.90
CA GLU A 41 8.27 -8.94 -16.08
C GLU A 41 6.87 -9.21 -15.48
N ALA A 42 6.55 -8.57 -14.35
CA ALA A 42 5.22 -8.67 -13.75
C ALA A 42 4.14 -8.04 -14.64
N ALA A 43 4.38 -6.86 -15.21
CA ALA A 43 3.48 -6.19 -16.15
C ALA A 43 3.18 -7.08 -17.37
N ASP A 44 4.20 -7.64 -18.02
CA ASP A 44 4.06 -8.51 -19.19
C ASP A 44 3.20 -9.75 -18.87
N LYS A 45 3.39 -10.33 -17.67
CA LYS A 45 2.62 -11.49 -17.21
C LYS A 45 1.15 -11.17 -16.97
N VAL A 46 0.86 -9.99 -16.43
CA VAL A 46 -0.53 -9.54 -16.24
C VAL A 46 -1.18 -9.23 -17.58
N GLU A 47 -0.47 -8.59 -18.51
CA GLU A 47 -0.97 -8.32 -19.86
C GLU A 47 -1.31 -9.63 -20.59
N ALA A 48 -0.44 -10.64 -20.50
CA ALA A 48 -0.71 -11.98 -21.04
C ALA A 48 -1.98 -12.60 -20.41
N ALA A 49 -2.17 -12.46 -19.10
CA ALA A 49 -3.35 -12.95 -18.40
C ALA A 49 -4.63 -12.21 -18.80
N LEU A 50 -4.55 -10.89 -19.05
CA LEU A 50 -5.65 -10.08 -19.54
C LEU A 50 -6.05 -10.48 -20.97
N LYS A 51 -5.08 -10.67 -21.88
CA LYS A 51 -5.33 -11.14 -23.25
C LYS A 51 -6.01 -12.51 -23.28
N GLU A 52 -5.52 -13.45 -22.49
CA GLU A 52 -6.15 -14.78 -22.39
C GLU A 52 -7.57 -14.71 -21.82
N LEU A 53 -7.83 -13.75 -20.93
CA LEU A 53 -9.16 -13.54 -20.39
C LEU A 53 -10.13 -12.90 -21.41
N GLU A 54 -9.63 -11.98 -22.24
CA GLU A 54 -10.40 -11.38 -23.34
C GLU A 54 -10.83 -12.42 -24.37
N ASP A 55 -9.95 -13.37 -24.69
CA ASP A 55 -10.26 -14.50 -25.59
C ASP A 55 -11.34 -15.44 -25.01
N TYR A 56 -11.49 -15.46 -23.69
CA TYR A 56 -12.39 -16.39 -22.99
C TYR A 56 -13.81 -15.84 -22.79
N GLN A 57 -14.00 -14.52 -22.75
CA GLN A 57 -15.30 -13.91 -22.42
C GLN A 57 -15.66 -12.71 -23.31
N GLU A 58 -16.63 -12.90 -24.22
CA GLU A 58 -17.26 -11.77 -24.92
C GLU A 58 -18.34 -11.06 -24.08
N GLU A 59 -18.99 -11.73 -23.11
CA GLU A 59 -20.22 -11.21 -22.48
C GLU A 59 -20.08 -10.63 -21.05
N ASP A 60 -18.97 -10.85 -20.31
CA ASP A 60 -18.86 -10.40 -18.90
C ASP A 60 -17.45 -9.86 -18.53
N LYS A 61 -16.98 -8.83 -19.24
CA LYS A 61 -15.72 -8.10 -18.92
C LYS A 61 -15.70 -7.48 -17.52
N GLN A 62 -16.83 -7.42 -16.81
CA GLN A 62 -16.94 -6.85 -15.46
C GLN A 62 -16.84 -7.91 -14.36
N THR A 63 -15.99 -8.92 -14.53
CA THR A 63 -15.80 -9.95 -13.51
C THR A 63 -14.79 -9.53 -12.43
N TRP A 64 -14.83 -10.18 -11.26
CA TRP A 64 -13.93 -9.85 -10.15
C TRP A 64 -12.46 -10.07 -10.53
N GLY A 65 -12.16 -11.18 -11.21
CA GLY A 65 -10.79 -11.49 -11.65
C GLY A 65 -10.23 -10.47 -12.62
N PHE A 66 -11.05 -9.92 -13.52
CA PHE A 66 -10.62 -8.85 -14.42
C PHE A 66 -10.21 -7.60 -13.64
N ALA A 67 -11.01 -7.16 -12.65
CA ALA A 67 -10.63 -6.02 -11.80
C ALA A 67 -9.34 -6.25 -11.00
N GLU A 68 -9.09 -7.50 -10.57
CA GLU A 68 -7.87 -7.87 -9.86
C GLU A 68 -6.63 -7.81 -10.75
N LEU A 69 -6.75 -8.27 -11.99
CA LEU A 69 -5.69 -8.16 -12.99
C LEU A 69 -5.40 -6.70 -13.34
N GLN A 70 -6.45 -5.91 -13.57
CA GLN A 70 -6.36 -4.47 -13.81
C GLN A 70 -5.61 -3.73 -12.68
N LEU A 71 -5.99 -4.00 -11.42
CA LEU A 71 -5.28 -3.44 -10.26
C LEU A 71 -3.82 -3.90 -10.18
N LEU A 72 -3.54 -5.18 -10.43
CA LEU A 72 -2.18 -5.70 -10.40
C LEU A 72 -1.33 -5.09 -11.52
N TYR A 73 -1.91 -4.89 -12.71
CA TYR A 73 -1.22 -4.27 -13.84
C TYR A 73 -0.87 -2.81 -13.53
N GLY A 74 -1.85 -2.03 -13.09
CA GLY A 74 -1.65 -0.63 -12.69
C GLY A 74 -0.58 -0.49 -11.60
N LYS A 75 -0.52 -1.42 -10.64
CA LYS A 75 0.55 -1.46 -9.63
C LYS A 75 1.93 -1.73 -10.23
N SER A 76 2.04 -2.71 -11.13
CA SER A 76 3.30 -3.01 -11.81
C SER A 76 3.80 -1.80 -12.59
N LEU A 77 2.92 -1.14 -13.35
CA LEU A 77 3.26 0.06 -14.12
C LEU A 77 3.64 1.25 -13.22
N LEU A 78 2.92 1.47 -12.11
CA LEU A 78 3.26 2.49 -11.12
C LEU A 78 4.66 2.28 -10.53
N GLU A 79 5.05 1.04 -10.23
CA GLU A 79 6.39 0.77 -9.72
C GLU A 79 7.47 0.96 -10.81
N ILE A 80 7.16 0.69 -12.08
CA ILE A 80 8.05 1.04 -13.20
C ILE A 80 8.27 2.55 -13.24
N ILE A 81 7.19 3.35 -13.16
CA ILE A 81 7.26 4.83 -13.15
C ILE A 81 8.15 5.32 -12.01
N LYS A 82 7.91 4.86 -10.78
CA LYS A 82 8.73 5.20 -9.60
C LYS A 82 10.20 4.85 -9.79
N CYS A 83 10.50 3.71 -10.40
CA CYS A 83 11.88 3.29 -10.68
C CYS A 83 12.55 4.16 -11.76
N SER A 84 11.81 4.58 -12.78
CA SER A 84 12.33 5.48 -13.82
C SER A 84 12.64 6.86 -13.25
N SER A 85 11.73 7.45 -12.47
CA SER A 85 11.89 8.79 -11.88
C SER A 85 13.04 8.86 -10.86
N ASN A 86 13.31 7.78 -10.11
CA ASN A 86 14.43 7.74 -9.16
C ASN A 86 15.81 7.49 -9.81
N ASN A 87 15.85 7.08 -11.08
CA ASN A 87 17.09 6.82 -11.82
C ASN A 87 17.59 8.04 -12.60
N GLU A 88 16.86 9.15 -12.63
CA GLU A 88 17.42 10.43 -13.05
C GLU A 88 18.64 10.72 -12.18
N GLU A 89 19.80 10.93 -12.81
CA GLU A 89 21.09 11.13 -12.16
C GLU A 89 21.08 12.40 -11.28
N ILE A 90 20.46 12.34 -10.10
CA ILE A 90 20.44 13.41 -9.09
C ILE A 90 21.86 13.86 -8.73
N PHE A 91 22.84 12.97 -8.93
CA PHE A 91 24.25 13.22 -8.64
C PHE A 91 25.12 13.46 -9.90
N GLY A 92 24.51 13.54 -11.07
CA GLY A 92 25.18 13.71 -12.36
C GLY A 92 26.06 12.51 -12.77
N PRO A 93 26.57 12.51 -14.01
CA PRO A 93 27.26 11.35 -14.62
C PRO A 93 28.62 11.02 -13.99
N LYS A 94 29.02 11.74 -12.92
CA LYS A 94 30.31 11.63 -12.25
C LYS A 94 30.26 10.95 -10.89
N VAL A 95 29.09 10.64 -10.36
CA VAL A 95 29.02 9.82 -9.14
C VAL A 95 29.00 8.35 -9.56
N PRO A 96 30.04 7.56 -9.18
CA PRO A 96 30.08 6.14 -9.50
C PRO A 96 28.80 5.45 -9.00
N LYS A 97 28.21 4.58 -9.82
CA LYS A 97 27.01 3.76 -9.51
C LYS A 97 27.21 2.75 -8.37
N VAL A 98 28.14 2.97 -7.46
CA VAL A 98 28.40 2.12 -6.30
C VAL A 98 27.69 2.71 -5.09
N VAL A 99 26.36 2.68 -5.12
CA VAL A 99 25.58 2.58 -3.88
C VAL A 99 24.66 1.38 -4.07
N GLY A 100 25.27 0.20 -3.93
CA GLY A 100 24.52 -1.04 -3.77
C GLY A 100 23.78 -0.99 -2.44
N LEU A 101 22.49 -0.69 -2.51
CA LEU A 101 21.54 -1.06 -1.46
C LEU A 101 20.28 -1.69 -2.07
N CYS A 102 20.48 -2.61 -3.00
CA CYS A 102 19.48 -3.61 -3.38
C CYS A 102 20.15 -4.99 -3.32
N THR A 103 19.81 -5.73 -2.26
CA THR A 103 19.80 -7.20 -2.14
C THR A 103 20.93 -7.99 -2.79
N ASN A 104 21.89 -8.46 -1.99
CA ASN A 104 22.47 -9.80 -2.12
C ASN A 104 22.56 -10.39 -0.71
N SER A 105 21.61 -11.27 -0.39
CA SER A 105 21.64 -12.12 0.80
C SER A 105 22.12 -13.48 0.35
N ASP A 106 23.44 -13.65 0.20
CA ASP A 106 24.07 -14.94 0.01
C ASP A 106 25.23 -15.08 1.01
N GLU A 107 25.09 -16.11 1.84
CA GLU A 107 26.11 -16.97 2.46
C GLU A 107 27.42 -16.33 2.92
N VAL A 108 27.57 -16.18 4.24
CA VAL A 108 28.88 -16.29 4.89
C VAL A 108 28.75 -17.29 6.06
N GLU A 109 29.48 -18.38 5.90
CA GLU A 109 29.70 -19.44 6.88
C GLU A 109 30.40 -18.92 8.15
N GLU A 110 30.22 -19.74 9.19
CA GLU A 110 30.77 -19.67 10.53
C GLU A 110 32.29 -19.43 10.59
N GLU A 111 32.74 -18.61 11.55
CA GLU A 111 33.88 -18.97 12.43
C GLU A 111 33.65 -18.36 13.83
N GLU A 112 33.77 -19.22 14.85
CA GLU A 112 33.71 -18.92 16.27
C GLU A 112 35.07 -18.50 16.86
N GLU A 113 34.99 -17.88 18.05
CA GLU A 113 35.99 -17.84 19.15
C GLU A 113 37.26 -16.97 18.97
N SER A 114 37.80 -16.24 19.96
CA SER A 114 37.60 -16.21 21.42
C SER A 114 38.24 -14.95 22.07
N ALA A 115 37.84 -14.72 23.32
CA ALA A 115 38.64 -14.24 24.48
C ALA A 115 38.94 -12.74 24.73
N GLU A 116 38.11 -12.20 25.65
CA GLU A 116 38.40 -11.48 26.91
C GLU A 116 39.74 -10.75 27.16
N THR A 117 39.64 -9.50 27.64
CA THR A 117 40.02 -8.99 29.02
C THR A 117 39.96 -7.45 29.00
N ASP A 118 39.11 -6.77 29.78
CA ASP A 118 39.16 -6.42 31.22
C ASP A 118 39.78 -5.03 31.50
N ASP A 119 39.24 -4.37 32.54
CA ASP A 119 39.81 -3.29 33.37
C ASP A 119 39.29 -1.82 33.22
N SER A 120 38.37 -1.51 34.14
CA SER A 120 38.34 -0.40 35.11
C SER A 120 38.33 1.09 34.66
N THR A 121 37.33 1.84 35.14
CA THR A 121 37.42 2.65 36.39
C THR A 121 36.31 3.73 36.47
N SER A 122 35.74 3.82 37.66
CA SER A 122 34.75 4.77 38.23
C SER A 122 34.84 6.27 37.89
N LYS A 123 33.68 6.96 37.85
CA LYS A 123 33.44 8.14 38.71
C LYS A 123 31.96 8.51 38.92
N GLN A 124 31.58 8.33 40.17
CA GLN A 124 30.51 8.89 40.98
C GLN A 124 30.19 10.38 40.70
N LEU A 125 28.90 10.73 40.53
CA LEU A 125 28.34 11.95 41.09
C LEU A 125 26.90 11.73 41.58
N LYS A 126 26.67 12.26 42.77
CA LYS A 126 25.56 12.12 43.69
C LYS A 126 24.72 13.41 43.61
N GLY A 127 23.40 13.31 43.69
CA GLY A 127 22.53 14.49 43.72
C GLY A 127 21.07 14.11 43.93
N GLU A 128 20.70 13.86 45.17
CA GLU A 128 19.32 13.74 45.67
C GLU A 128 18.64 15.11 45.76
N THR A 129 17.32 15.12 45.62
CA THR A 129 16.26 15.85 46.38
C THR A 129 15.09 16.16 45.42
N SER A 130 13.98 15.43 45.49
CA SER A 130 12.86 15.55 46.45
C SER A 130 11.99 16.78 46.20
N GLY A 131 10.75 16.54 45.76
CA GLY A 131 9.72 17.56 45.52
C GLY A 131 8.43 16.88 45.07
N GLU A 132 7.62 16.55 46.06
CA GLU A 132 6.31 15.89 46.07
C GLU A 132 5.17 16.88 45.75
N ASP A 133 3.96 16.34 45.59
CA ASP A 133 2.63 16.98 45.53
C ASP A 133 2.16 17.59 44.19
N THR A 134 0.92 17.45 43.72
CA THR A 134 -0.29 16.64 44.01
C THR A 134 -1.24 16.87 42.81
N GLU A 135 -2.11 15.89 42.54
CA GLU A 135 -3.34 15.87 41.74
C GLU A 135 -3.94 17.19 41.20
N GLU A 136 -4.43 17.17 39.95
CA GLU A 136 -5.89 17.26 39.73
C GLU A 136 -6.30 16.74 38.35
N SER A 137 -7.33 15.91 38.40
CA SER A 137 -8.03 15.23 37.32
C SER A 137 -9.07 16.17 36.69
N LYS A 138 -9.07 16.29 35.36
CA LYS A 138 -10.31 16.55 34.59
C LYS A 138 -10.28 15.79 33.26
N ASN A 139 -11.11 14.77 33.20
CA ASN A 139 -11.69 14.19 32.00
C ASN A 139 -12.34 15.27 31.14
N GLU A 140 -11.92 15.40 29.90
CA GLU A 140 -12.76 15.90 28.81
C GLU A 140 -12.79 14.82 27.72
N GLU A 141 -13.90 14.07 27.71
CA GLU A 141 -14.32 13.25 26.58
C GLU A 141 -14.74 14.21 25.46
N ASP A 142 -13.83 14.51 24.53
CA ASP A 142 -14.17 15.20 23.30
C ASP A 142 -14.59 14.15 22.25
N SER A 143 -15.87 13.77 22.34
CA SER A 143 -16.57 13.02 21.31
C SER A 143 -16.86 13.98 20.16
N LEU A 144 -16.00 13.98 19.13
CA LEU A 144 -16.31 14.64 17.87
C LEU A 144 -17.33 13.81 17.09
N ASN A 145 -18.59 14.05 17.44
CA ASN A 145 -19.77 13.75 16.65
C ASN A 145 -19.69 14.55 15.33
N ILE A 146 -19.32 13.90 14.23
CA ILE A 146 -19.51 14.44 12.88
C ILE A 146 -20.84 13.86 12.38
N GLU A 147 -21.93 14.50 12.79
CA GLU A 147 -23.25 14.33 12.18
C GLU A 147 -23.42 15.33 11.02
N ASP A 148 -23.83 14.75 9.89
CA ASP A 148 -24.59 15.30 8.79
C ASP A 148 -24.02 16.39 7.88
N LYS A 149 -23.78 15.98 6.62
CA LYS A 149 -24.78 16.27 5.60
C LYS A 149 -24.82 15.20 4.50
N GLU A 150 -25.81 14.31 4.59
CA GLU A 150 -26.37 13.63 3.43
C GLU A 150 -26.84 14.68 2.40
N GLN A 151 -26.31 14.61 1.19
CA GLN A 151 -27.08 14.93 -0.02
C GLN A 151 -26.89 13.79 -1.01
N ILE A 152 -27.77 12.79 -0.86
CA ILE A 152 -28.12 11.88 -1.93
C ILE A 152 -28.83 12.72 -3.00
N GLN A 153 -28.17 12.94 -4.13
CA GLN A 153 -28.84 13.23 -5.39
C GLN A 153 -28.60 12.07 -6.34
N THR A 154 -29.58 11.18 -6.34
CA THR A 154 -29.94 10.33 -7.46
C THR A 154 -30.45 11.22 -8.59
N GLU A 155 -29.69 11.33 -9.67
CA GLU A 155 -30.26 11.59 -11.00
C GLU A 155 -29.56 10.69 -12.01
N VAL A 156 -30.35 9.73 -12.50
CA VAL A 156 -30.05 8.84 -13.60
C VAL A 156 -30.46 9.60 -14.85
N GLU A 157 -29.53 9.94 -15.72
CA GLU A 157 -29.84 10.11 -17.14
C GLU A 157 -28.73 9.51 -17.99
N ALA A 158 -29.16 8.53 -18.79
CA ALA A 158 -28.40 7.83 -19.79
C ALA A 158 -28.07 8.75 -20.97
N SER A 159 -26.86 8.60 -21.54
CA SER A 159 -26.67 8.42 -22.99
C SER A 159 -25.18 8.50 -23.35
N SER A 160 -24.84 7.70 -24.36
CA SER A 160 -23.65 7.77 -25.23
C SER A 160 -22.45 6.92 -24.84
N GLU A 161 -22.52 5.65 -25.23
CA GLU A 161 -21.68 5.10 -26.32
C GLU A 161 -20.35 5.82 -26.54
N ALA A 162 -19.28 5.24 -26.01
CA ALA A 162 -17.90 5.54 -26.37
C ALA A 162 -17.17 4.21 -26.60
N ALA A 163 -16.74 4.04 -27.84
CA ALA A 163 -16.01 2.90 -28.34
C ALA A 163 -14.67 2.73 -27.61
N LEU A 164 -14.36 1.49 -27.25
CA LEU A 164 -13.02 1.05 -26.90
C LEU A 164 -12.10 1.24 -28.12
N PRO A 165 -10.95 1.94 -28.02
CA PRO A 165 -9.97 1.95 -29.10
C PRO A 165 -9.15 0.66 -29.10
N GLU A 166 -8.86 0.16 -30.30
CA GLU A 166 -7.99 -0.98 -30.59
C GLU A 166 -6.59 -0.77 -29.99
N GLN A 167 -6.13 -1.74 -29.22
CA GLN A 167 -4.75 -1.87 -28.78
C GLN A 167 -3.82 -2.03 -30.00
N GLN A 168 -2.92 -1.08 -30.20
CA GLN A 168 -1.83 -1.20 -31.16
C GLN A 168 -0.66 -1.95 -30.52
N LEU A 169 -0.29 -3.06 -31.16
CA LEU A 169 0.93 -3.82 -30.89
C LEU A 169 2.15 -2.95 -31.22
N ILE A 170 3.01 -2.72 -30.24
CA ILE A 170 4.32 -2.09 -30.42
C ILE A 170 5.35 -3.21 -30.60
N ASP A 171 5.80 -3.41 -31.84
CA ASP A 171 6.99 -4.21 -32.18
C ASP A 171 8.21 -3.28 -32.33
N GLU A 172 9.34 -3.70 -31.74
CA GLU A 172 10.63 -3.02 -31.66
C GLU A 172 11.26 -2.62 -33.02
N ALA A 173 11.93 -1.45 -33.08
CA ALA A 173 13.32 -1.30 -33.58
C ALA A 173 13.80 0.17 -33.68
N ASN A 174 14.61 0.59 -32.69
CA ASN A 174 15.92 1.24 -32.85
C ASN A 174 16.08 2.48 -33.79
N SER A 175 15.96 3.71 -33.27
CA SER A 175 16.86 4.84 -33.63
C SER A 175 16.60 6.16 -32.87
N GLU A 176 17.70 6.75 -32.36
CA GLU A 176 17.91 8.15 -31.94
C GLU A 176 17.30 8.61 -30.60
N GLY A 177 18.09 8.35 -29.55
CA GLY A 177 17.85 8.73 -28.16
C GLY A 177 17.81 10.23 -27.89
N GLY A 178 16.83 10.61 -27.09
CA GLY A 178 16.71 11.92 -26.45
C GLY A 178 15.27 12.40 -26.27
N LYS A 179 14.32 11.91 -27.09
CA LYS A 179 12.88 12.25 -26.97
C LYS A 179 11.97 11.05 -26.77
N GLN A 180 12.42 9.86 -27.16
CA GLN A 180 11.61 8.64 -27.10
C GLN A 180 11.31 8.20 -25.65
N SER A 181 12.22 8.48 -24.71
CA SER A 181 12.06 8.08 -23.30
C SER A 181 10.93 8.83 -22.57
N GLU A 182 10.73 10.12 -22.85
CA GLU A 182 9.71 10.91 -22.16
C GLU A 182 8.29 10.55 -22.65
N GLU A 183 8.14 10.26 -23.95
CA GLU A 183 6.88 9.85 -24.57
C GLU A 183 6.46 8.44 -24.10
N GLU A 184 7.39 7.48 -24.11
CA GLU A 184 7.16 6.12 -23.58
C GLU A 184 6.77 6.14 -22.09
N GLU A 185 7.40 6.98 -21.27
CA GLU A 185 7.01 7.13 -19.87
C GLU A 185 5.63 7.78 -19.69
N GLN A 186 5.27 8.74 -20.56
CA GLN A 186 3.94 9.36 -20.52
C GLN A 186 2.87 8.33 -20.85
N ASP A 187 3.10 7.48 -21.86
CA ASP A 187 2.19 6.40 -22.24
C ASP A 187 2.02 5.39 -21.09
N ILE A 188 3.11 5.02 -20.41
CA ILE A 188 3.06 4.14 -19.23
C ILE A 188 2.27 4.78 -18.08
N ARG A 189 2.43 6.09 -17.84
CA ARG A 189 1.66 6.84 -16.83
C ARG A 189 0.17 6.85 -17.13
N GLU A 190 -0.21 7.12 -18.38
CA GLU A 190 -1.61 7.12 -18.80
C GLU A 190 -2.21 5.72 -18.68
N LEU A 191 -1.51 4.70 -19.18
CA LEU A 191 -1.94 3.31 -19.08
C LEU A 191 -2.12 2.87 -17.62
N ALA A 192 -1.18 3.21 -16.73
CA ALA A 192 -1.29 2.89 -15.30
C ALA A 192 -2.56 3.47 -14.68
N TRP A 193 -2.88 4.72 -14.98
CA TRP A 193 -4.11 5.37 -14.52
C TRP A 193 -5.36 4.67 -15.06
N GLU A 194 -5.40 4.39 -16.37
CA GLU A 194 -6.53 3.71 -17.00
C GLU A 194 -6.82 2.34 -16.37
N GLN A 195 -5.77 1.54 -16.11
CA GLN A 195 -5.96 0.23 -15.49
C GLN A 195 -6.49 0.36 -14.05
N LEU A 196 -6.00 1.34 -13.27
CA LEU A 196 -6.48 1.58 -11.91
C LEU A 196 -7.92 2.10 -11.87
N GLU A 197 -8.29 3.00 -12.77
CA GLU A 197 -9.66 3.49 -12.91
C GLU A 197 -10.62 2.40 -13.37
N CYS A 198 -10.19 1.56 -14.32
CA CYS A 198 -10.96 0.39 -14.75
C CYS A 198 -11.25 -0.54 -13.55
N ALA A 199 -10.22 -0.86 -12.75
CA ALA A 199 -10.39 -1.63 -11.52
C ALA A 199 -11.37 -0.96 -10.53
N ARG A 200 -11.25 0.37 -10.35
CA ARG A 200 -12.14 1.16 -9.48
C ARG A 200 -13.60 1.06 -9.91
N VAL A 201 -13.88 1.25 -11.21
CA VAL A 201 -15.24 1.21 -11.77
C VAL A 201 -15.86 -0.18 -11.59
N ILE A 202 -15.13 -1.24 -11.91
CA ILE A 202 -15.62 -2.61 -11.79
C ILE A 202 -15.84 -2.99 -10.32
N LEU A 203 -14.95 -2.60 -9.42
CA LEU A 203 -15.13 -2.90 -7.99
C LEU A 203 -16.26 -2.07 -7.39
N THR A 204 -16.46 -0.83 -7.83
CA THR A 204 -17.59 0.00 -7.36
C THR A 204 -18.95 -0.65 -7.69
N SER A 205 -19.09 -1.27 -8.87
CA SER A 205 -20.33 -1.99 -9.23
C SER A 205 -20.58 -3.27 -8.43
N LYS A 206 -19.59 -3.70 -7.64
CA LYS A 206 -19.62 -4.91 -6.78
C LYS A 206 -19.65 -4.60 -5.28
N LEU A 207 -20.06 -3.39 -4.92
CA LEU A 207 -20.31 -3.04 -3.53
C LEU A 207 -21.57 -3.76 -3.02
N PRO A 208 -21.60 -4.18 -1.74
CA PRO A 208 -20.59 -3.94 -0.70
C PRO A 208 -19.44 -4.96 -0.65
N GLU A 209 -19.49 -6.07 -1.41
CA GLU A 209 -18.54 -7.18 -1.32
C GLU A 209 -17.10 -6.78 -1.66
N SER A 210 -16.94 -5.68 -2.39
CA SER A 210 -15.67 -5.12 -2.87
C SER A 210 -15.02 -4.07 -2.00
N ARG A 211 -15.62 -3.63 -0.88
CA ARG A 211 -15.14 -2.47 -0.10
C ARG A 211 -13.65 -2.49 0.21
N LEU A 212 -13.14 -3.60 0.77
CA LEU A 212 -11.71 -3.71 1.09
C LEU A 212 -10.83 -3.63 -0.15
N ARG A 213 -11.27 -4.21 -1.26
CA ARG A 213 -10.48 -4.15 -2.50
C ARG A 213 -10.54 -2.79 -3.14
N LEU A 214 -11.69 -2.14 -3.09
CA LEU A 214 -11.88 -0.76 -3.53
C LEU A 214 -11.01 0.20 -2.69
N ALA A 215 -10.87 -0.04 -1.38
CA ALA A 215 -9.93 0.70 -0.52
C ALA A 215 -8.49 0.60 -1.03
N VAL A 216 -8.05 -0.60 -1.41
CA VAL A 216 -6.70 -0.82 -1.98
C VAL A 216 -6.54 -0.11 -3.34
N VAL A 217 -7.58 -0.07 -4.19
CA VAL A 217 -7.53 0.70 -5.44
C VAL A 217 -7.35 2.19 -5.15
N TYR A 218 -8.15 2.76 -4.24
CA TYR A 218 -8.02 4.17 -3.85
C TYR A 218 -6.67 4.49 -3.20
N GLU A 219 -6.11 3.58 -2.40
CA GLU A 219 -4.74 3.71 -1.89
C GLU A 219 -3.73 3.78 -3.04
N THR A 220 -3.88 2.93 -4.05
CA THR A 220 -2.98 2.88 -5.21
C THR A 220 -3.13 4.11 -6.13
N LEU A 221 -4.36 4.60 -6.32
CA LEU A 221 -4.63 5.86 -7.04
C LEU A 221 -4.05 7.06 -6.29
N GLY A 222 -4.12 7.07 -4.95
CA GLY A 222 -3.46 8.08 -4.14
C GLY A 222 -1.94 8.09 -4.34
N ASP A 223 -1.30 6.91 -4.36
CA ASP A 223 0.13 6.78 -4.65
C ASP A 223 0.46 7.24 -6.08
N PHE A 224 -0.37 6.90 -7.07
CA PHE A 224 -0.22 7.39 -8.44
C PHE A 224 -0.33 8.92 -8.52
N GLY A 225 -1.29 9.51 -7.83
CA GLY A 225 -1.47 10.96 -7.77
C GLY A 225 -0.27 11.67 -7.13
N MET A 226 0.34 11.07 -6.09
CA MET A 226 1.58 11.59 -5.49
C MET A 226 2.75 11.58 -6.47
N GLU A 227 2.92 10.50 -7.22
CA GLU A 227 4.01 10.35 -8.19
C GLU A 227 3.89 11.34 -9.36
N ASN A 228 2.65 11.67 -9.74
CA ASN A 228 2.36 12.60 -10.83
C ASN A 228 2.11 14.04 -10.36
N ASP A 229 2.59 14.41 -9.16
CA ASP A 229 2.43 15.74 -8.53
C ASP A 229 0.97 16.23 -8.35
N ASN A 230 -0.01 15.36 -8.54
CA ASN A 230 -1.43 15.63 -8.35
C ASN A 230 -1.84 15.42 -6.88
N ASN A 231 -1.22 16.22 -6.00
CA ASN A 231 -1.27 16.08 -4.55
C ASN A 231 -2.68 16.27 -3.95
N GLU A 232 -3.52 17.13 -4.53
CA GLU A 232 -4.90 17.35 -4.04
C GLU A 232 -5.77 16.12 -4.28
N GLN A 233 -5.75 15.59 -5.51
CA GLN A 233 -6.48 14.37 -5.88
C GLN A 233 -5.97 13.18 -5.08
N ALA A 234 -4.65 13.05 -4.92
CA ALA A 234 -4.05 11.98 -4.11
C ALA A 234 -4.58 11.97 -2.68
N ALA A 235 -4.70 13.15 -2.05
CA ALA A 235 -5.27 13.29 -0.72
C ALA A 235 -6.74 12.84 -0.65
N ASP A 236 -7.54 13.09 -1.69
CA ASP A 236 -8.94 12.68 -1.74
C ASP A 236 -9.11 11.18 -1.99
N ASP A 237 -8.23 10.58 -2.80
CA ASP A 237 -8.19 9.14 -3.00
C ASP A 237 -7.78 8.41 -1.71
N PHE A 238 -6.75 8.88 -1.00
CA PHE A 238 -6.40 8.31 0.31
C PHE A 238 -7.52 8.46 1.35
N LYS A 239 -8.27 9.57 1.36
CA LYS A 239 -9.46 9.72 2.23
C LYS A 239 -10.54 8.70 1.88
N SER A 240 -10.75 8.44 0.60
CA SER A 240 -11.69 7.42 0.13
C SER A 240 -11.25 6.02 0.60
N ALA A 241 -9.94 5.71 0.54
CA ALA A 241 -9.40 4.47 1.09
C ALA A 241 -9.63 4.36 2.61
N VAL A 242 -9.36 5.42 3.38
CA VAL A 242 -9.62 5.45 4.83
C VAL A 242 -11.08 5.15 5.13
N LYS A 243 -12.01 5.79 4.43
CA LYS A 243 -13.46 5.58 4.61
C LYS A 243 -13.82 4.09 4.49
N TYR A 244 -13.40 3.43 3.42
CA TYR A 244 -13.71 2.01 3.22
C TYR A 244 -13.06 1.09 4.27
N TYR A 245 -11.83 1.38 4.69
CA TYR A 245 -11.18 0.62 5.77
C TYR A 245 -11.91 0.82 7.11
N GLU A 246 -12.34 2.03 7.43
CA GLU A 246 -13.09 2.33 8.66
C GLU A 246 -14.47 1.67 8.65
N GLU A 247 -15.21 1.71 7.54
CA GLU A 247 -16.50 1.01 7.37
C GLU A 247 -16.39 -0.51 7.62
N GLU A 248 -15.23 -1.11 7.33
CA GLU A 248 -14.93 -2.53 7.56
C GLU A 248 -14.30 -2.80 8.94
N GLY A 249 -14.25 -1.80 9.83
CA GLY A 249 -13.83 -1.94 11.22
C GLY A 249 -12.32 -1.76 11.45
N TYR A 250 -11.56 -1.28 10.48
CA TYR A 250 -10.09 -1.13 10.58
C TYR A 250 -9.62 0.21 11.19
N HIS A 251 -10.44 0.89 12.00
CA HIS A 251 -10.18 2.22 12.58
C HIS A 251 -8.84 2.38 13.33
N SER A 252 -8.37 1.36 14.06
CA SER A 252 -7.08 1.35 14.77
C SER A 252 -5.98 0.57 14.01
N SER A 253 -6.21 0.28 12.73
CA SER A 253 -5.26 -0.49 11.94
C SER A 253 -4.02 0.34 11.58
N ARG A 254 -2.90 -0.35 11.40
CA ARG A 254 -1.65 0.26 10.89
C ARG A 254 -1.89 0.88 9.50
N MET A 255 -2.79 0.29 8.71
CA MET A 255 -3.13 0.74 7.36
C MET A 255 -3.78 2.12 7.41
N VAL A 256 -4.84 2.29 8.22
CA VAL A 256 -5.51 3.59 8.41
C VAL A 256 -4.54 4.65 8.96
N GLY A 257 -3.70 4.30 9.93
CA GLY A 257 -2.65 5.21 10.43
C GLY A 257 -1.64 5.62 9.35
N GLY A 258 -1.27 4.68 8.47
CA GLY A 258 -0.42 4.92 7.31
C GLY A 258 -1.07 5.87 6.30
N LEU A 259 -2.33 5.64 5.95
CA LEU A 259 -3.08 6.51 5.03
C LEU A 259 -3.23 7.93 5.55
N TYR A 260 -3.52 8.12 6.85
CA TYR A 260 -3.53 9.45 7.44
C TYR A 260 -2.17 10.16 7.32
N HIS A 261 -1.07 9.42 7.41
CA HIS A 261 0.25 9.98 7.15
C HIS A 261 0.45 10.32 5.67
N SER A 262 -0.02 9.47 4.73
CA SER A 262 0.02 9.75 3.29
C SER A 262 -0.79 11.00 2.91
N ILE A 263 -2.00 11.18 3.48
CA ILE A 263 -2.81 12.40 3.31
C ILE A 263 -2.05 13.63 3.81
N TYR A 264 -1.36 13.52 4.95
CA TYR A 264 -0.50 14.60 5.43
C TYR A 264 0.61 14.94 4.43
N LEU A 265 1.29 13.93 3.87
CA LEU A 265 2.35 14.14 2.90
C LEU A 265 1.85 14.85 1.64
N ALA A 266 0.69 14.45 1.13
CA ALA A 266 0.04 15.06 -0.02
C ALA A 266 -0.33 16.53 0.25
N LEU A 267 -0.90 16.82 1.41
CA LEU A 267 -1.41 18.16 1.72
C LEU A 267 -0.36 19.12 2.31
N ARG A 268 0.83 18.66 2.72
CA ARG A 268 1.77 19.50 3.53
C ARG A 268 2.22 20.78 2.83
N SER A 269 2.27 20.79 1.50
CA SER A 269 2.64 21.95 0.68
C SER A 269 1.42 22.75 0.20
N VAL A 270 0.27 22.07 0.03
CA VAL A 270 -0.97 22.65 -0.52
C VAL A 270 -1.82 23.31 0.57
N ASP A 271 -2.13 22.57 1.64
CA ASP A 271 -2.89 23.04 2.80
C ASP A 271 -2.25 22.53 4.12
N PRO A 272 -1.23 23.25 4.63
CA PRO A 272 -0.50 22.84 5.83
C PRO A 272 -1.38 22.76 7.09
N ASN A 273 -2.47 23.54 7.15
CA ASN A 273 -3.36 23.56 8.31
C ASN A 273 -4.19 22.28 8.36
N ASN A 274 -4.73 21.86 7.22
CA ASN A 274 -5.46 20.61 7.13
C ASN A 274 -4.52 19.40 7.23
N ALA A 275 -3.34 19.45 6.59
CA ALA A 275 -2.32 18.40 6.70
C ALA A 275 -1.96 18.08 8.16
N ARG A 276 -1.79 19.11 9.00
CA ARG A 276 -1.47 18.93 10.42
C ARG A 276 -2.56 18.16 11.19
N LYS A 277 -3.83 18.25 10.81
CA LYS A 277 -4.92 17.47 11.42
C LYS A 277 -4.69 15.98 11.17
N TYR A 278 -4.41 15.61 9.93
CA TYR A 278 -4.14 14.22 9.55
C TYR A 278 -2.88 13.64 10.18
N LEU A 279 -1.83 14.46 10.35
CA LEU A 279 -0.65 14.02 11.10
C LEU A 279 -0.97 13.66 12.57
N LYS A 280 -1.87 14.42 13.22
CA LYS A 280 -2.34 14.10 14.57
C LYS A 280 -3.16 12.80 14.59
N LEU A 281 -4.09 12.64 13.63
CA LEU A 281 -4.89 11.42 13.49
C LEU A 281 -3.99 10.18 13.32
N ALA A 282 -2.98 10.26 12.45
CA ALA A 282 -1.99 9.19 12.27
C ALA A 282 -1.29 8.85 13.59
N ALA A 283 -0.79 9.87 14.31
CA ALA A 283 -0.12 9.69 15.60
C ALA A 283 -1.05 9.02 16.63
N ASP A 284 -2.32 9.40 16.69
CA ASP A 284 -3.27 8.87 17.65
C ASP A 284 -3.67 7.43 17.32
N VAL A 285 -3.79 7.06 16.04
CA VAL A 285 -3.95 5.66 15.61
C VAL A 285 -2.75 4.81 16.05
N PHE A 286 -1.52 5.29 15.82
CA PHE A 286 -0.33 4.55 16.22
C PHE A 286 -0.19 4.43 17.75
N LYS A 287 -0.50 5.48 18.51
CA LYS A 287 -0.52 5.43 19.99
C LYS A 287 -1.52 4.40 20.50
N ARG A 288 -2.77 4.41 19.99
CA ARG A 288 -3.80 3.43 20.35
C ARG A 288 -3.31 2.01 20.08
N ARG A 289 -2.75 1.76 18.90
CA ARG A 289 -2.21 0.44 18.54
C ARG A 289 -1.05 -0.02 19.42
N ILE A 290 -0.15 0.89 19.81
CA ILE A 290 0.94 0.58 20.75
C ILE A 290 0.37 0.21 22.12
N ALA A 291 -0.65 0.92 22.60
CA ALA A 291 -1.32 0.59 23.85
C ALA A 291 -2.00 -0.78 23.81
N GLU A 292 -2.78 -1.06 22.77
CA GLU A 292 -3.43 -2.36 22.54
C GLU A 292 -2.41 -3.52 22.48
N SER A 293 -1.25 -3.28 21.87
CA SER A 293 -0.18 -4.29 21.76
C SER A 293 0.47 -4.57 23.13
N LYS A 294 0.68 -3.55 23.95
CA LYS A 294 1.21 -3.69 25.32
C LYS A 294 0.25 -4.45 26.22
N GLU A 295 -1.05 -4.17 26.12
CA GLU A 295 -2.08 -4.87 26.88
C GLU A 295 -2.12 -6.37 26.53
N LYS A 296 -2.11 -6.71 25.24
CA LYS A 296 -2.09 -8.11 24.77
C LYS A 296 -0.85 -8.87 25.27
N LEU A 297 0.32 -8.23 25.28
CA LEU A 297 1.55 -8.82 25.80
C LEU A 297 1.47 -9.05 27.32
N GLY A 298 0.92 -8.08 28.06
CA GLY A 298 0.70 -8.21 29.51
C GLY A 298 -0.26 -9.34 29.86
N ASP A 299 -1.35 -9.48 29.10
CA ASP A 299 -2.32 -10.58 29.27
C ASP A 299 -1.73 -11.94 28.93
N GLN A 300 -0.90 -12.03 27.89
CA GLN A 300 -0.22 -13.27 27.52
C GLN A 300 0.72 -13.72 28.66
N ALA A 301 1.56 -12.83 29.18
CA ALA A 301 2.45 -13.12 30.30
C ALA A 301 1.69 -13.58 31.57
N ARG A 302 0.50 -13.02 31.82
CA ARG A 302 -0.37 -13.45 32.94
C ARG A 302 -0.98 -14.83 32.73
N ARG A 303 -1.25 -15.24 31.49
CA ARG A 303 -1.75 -16.60 31.18
C ARG A 303 -0.64 -17.64 31.33
N ASP A 304 0.54 -17.35 30.78
CA ASP A 304 1.67 -18.27 30.79
C ASP A 304 2.14 -18.56 32.24
N SER A 305 2.16 -17.53 33.10
CA SER A 305 2.48 -17.68 34.53
C SER A 305 1.44 -18.46 35.35
N LYS A 306 0.19 -18.59 34.88
CA LYS A 306 -0.84 -19.43 35.51
C LYS A 306 -0.80 -20.88 35.01
N GLY A 307 -0.48 -21.10 33.74
CA GLY A 307 -0.38 -22.45 33.15
C GLY A 307 0.78 -23.26 33.73
N ASP A 308 1.89 -22.61 34.09
CA ASP A 308 3.06 -23.28 34.67
C ASP A 308 2.83 -23.76 36.11
N ARG A 309 2.00 -23.05 36.89
CA ARG A 309 1.65 -23.47 38.26
C ARG A 309 0.77 -24.72 38.32
N THR A 310 -0.02 -24.99 37.28
CA THR A 310 -0.90 -26.16 37.23
C THR A 310 -0.24 -27.45 36.75
N ARG A 311 0.99 -27.39 36.22
CA ARG A 311 1.74 -28.59 35.77
C ARG A 311 2.67 -29.17 36.83
N ASN A 312 2.99 -28.40 37.88
CA ASN A 312 3.89 -28.80 38.97
C ASN A 312 3.15 -29.18 40.27
N SER A 313 1.85 -29.46 40.21
CA SER A 313 1.05 -30.02 41.31
C SER A 313 0.45 -31.35 40.89
#